data_AF-A0AAJ6ANB3-F1
#
_entry.id   AF-A0AAJ6ANB3-F1
#
_cell.length_a   1.000
_cell.length_b   1.000
_cell.length_c   1.000
_cell.angle_alpha   90.00
_cell.angle_beta   90.00
_cell.angle_gamma   90.00
#
_symmetry.space_group_name_H-M   'P 1'
#
loop_
_entity.id
_entity.type
_entity.pdbx_description
1 polymer ?
#
loop_
_entity_poly.entity_id
_entity_poly.type
_entity_poly.pdbx_seq_one_letter_code
_entity_poly.pdbx_strand_id
1 'polypeptide(L)'
;MSSKKKDLKKKLKAAERELKQQKKATKESQRELKDQLAHAEETSQQLAQRPRAQAKVKIPQRHHQMRAESITPISATLISVVLTPATDNIRPVSEDLVEEYVRVLIPPHDVDGSVKTPSTVRETDKGVLPFWDEAKPASRKYSVRRFWPETGAIELYVTRHQRGPGTEWAEDLQPGDTVWIQGVKSGLKISNDYDFYLMITDDSGLGSTLRWIDVLPPNAQGALFVLTSGPDAVFKLDLPTGFSITWAYPTHPDDALEAPENNEALNELVDKVTSLPRPQGYVFGWLVGESSLVRPLREFIRSGWELSKADSYVHGYWKAKGEPPYRLVADYSRLSKAELYVYAQQRDLPQRSALNKAQLIEALRADQRGQDPTEVQQADPSDAAVDDHAVSGN
;
A
#
# COMPACT_ATOMS: atom_id res chain seq x y z
N MET A 1 -24.53 82.76 -3.71
CA MET A 1 -24.10 81.96 -2.54
C MET A 1 -25.08 80.86 -2.10
N SER A 2 -26.38 80.97 -2.38
CA SER A 2 -27.40 79.99 -1.94
C SER A 2 -27.30 78.59 -2.59
N SER A 3 -27.03 78.51 -3.90
CA SER A 3 -26.97 77.24 -4.65
C SER A 3 -25.82 76.30 -4.21
N LYS A 4 -24.60 76.85 -4.10
CA LYS A 4 -23.38 76.10 -3.70
C LYS A 4 -23.51 75.46 -2.31
N LYS A 5 -24.19 76.13 -1.38
CA LYS A 5 -24.48 75.63 -0.01
C LYS A 5 -25.50 74.48 -0.03
N LYS A 6 -26.46 74.50 -0.95
CA LYS A 6 -27.48 73.46 -1.12
C LYS A 6 -26.85 72.18 -1.69
N ASP A 7 -25.94 72.31 -2.65
CA ASP A 7 -25.17 71.19 -3.20
C ASP A 7 -24.24 70.55 -2.18
N LEU A 8 -23.52 71.34 -1.38
CA LEU A 8 -22.68 70.83 -0.29
C LEU A 8 -23.52 70.04 0.74
N LYS A 9 -24.71 70.53 1.11
CA LYS A 9 -25.63 69.79 2.00
C LYS A 9 -26.12 68.48 1.38
N LYS A 10 -26.38 68.44 0.07
CA LYS A 10 -26.80 67.23 -0.63
C LYS A 10 -25.67 66.20 -0.67
N LYS A 11 -24.43 66.63 -0.93
CA LYS A 11 -23.24 65.78 -0.88
C LYS A 11 -22.98 65.23 0.51
N LEU A 12 -23.10 66.06 1.56
CA LEU A 12 -22.95 65.61 2.95
C LEU A 12 -23.99 64.53 3.31
N LYS A 13 -25.27 64.72 2.97
CA LYS A 13 -26.31 63.71 3.20
C LYS A 13 -26.07 62.41 2.44
N ALA A 14 -25.49 62.46 1.24
CA ALA A 14 -25.14 61.27 0.48
C ALA A 14 -23.99 60.50 1.17
N ALA A 15 -22.94 61.19 1.58
CA ALA A 15 -21.82 60.61 2.32
C ALA A 15 -22.26 60.01 3.67
N GLU A 16 -23.17 60.65 4.40
CA GLU A 16 -23.74 60.11 5.64
C GLU A 16 -24.53 58.81 5.42
N ARG A 17 -25.25 58.71 4.29
CA ARG A 17 -25.99 57.48 3.91
C ARG A 17 -25.04 56.36 3.53
N GLU A 18 -24.00 56.65 2.76
CA GLU A 18 -22.96 55.67 2.41
C GLU A 18 -22.23 55.15 3.66
N LEU A 19 -21.83 56.05 4.57
CA LEU A 19 -21.19 55.65 5.83
C LEU A 19 -22.11 54.77 6.69
N LYS A 20 -23.43 55.04 6.70
CA LYS A 20 -24.41 54.22 7.41
C LYS A 20 -24.56 52.84 6.78
N GLN A 21 -24.54 52.76 5.45
CA GLN A 21 -24.57 51.48 4.72
C GLN A 21 -23.30 50.66 4.97
N GLN A 22 -22.12 51.28 4.91
CA GLN A 22 -20.85 50.62 5.23
C GLN A 22 -20.84 50.07 6.66
N LYS A 23 -21.25 50.87 7.65
CA LYS A 23 -21.36 50.41 9.06
C LYS A 23 -22.33 49.25 9.23
N LYS A 24 -23.45 49.24 8.49
CA LYS A 24 -24.40 48.13 8.51
C LYS A 24 -23.78 46.86 7.92
N ALA A 25 -23.15 46.96 6.75
CA ALA A 25 -22.46 45.84 6.11
C ALA A 25 -21.34 45.27 6.98
N THR A 26 -20.50 46.12 7.60
CA THR A 26 -19.48 45.67 8.56
C THR A 26 -20.09 44.92 9.74
N LYS A 27 -21.23 45.38 10.26
CA LYS A 27 -21.91 44.71 11.39
C LYS A 27 -22.51 43.35 10.99
N GLU A 28 -23.01 43.24 9.76
CA GLU A 28 -23.50 41.98 9.19
C GLU A 28 -22.33 40.99 8.98
N SER A 29 -21.22 41.41 8.36
CA SER A 29 -20.03 40.54 8.22
C SER A 29 -19.42 40.13 9.56
N GLN A 30 -19.41 41.03 10.57
CA GLN A 30 -18.97 40.68 11.92
C GLN A 30 -19.87 39.65 12.59
N ARG A 31 -21.17 39.65 12.28
CA ARG A 31 -22.12 38.66 12.78
C ARG A 31 -21.89 37.30 12.11
N GLU A 32 -21.76 37.27 10.79
CA GLU A 32 -21.44 36.05 10.04
C GLU A 32 -20.13 35.41 10.53
N LEU A 33 -19.07 36.19 10.71
CA LEU A 33 -17.79 35.70 11.26
C LEU A 33 -17.95 35.14 12.68
N LYS A 34 -18.78 35.73 13.52
CA LYS A 34 -19.07 35.20 14.87
C LYS A 34 -19.85 33.90 14.81
N ASP A 35 -20.84 33.80 13.94
CA ASP A 35 -21.63 32.58 13.77
C ASP A 35 -20.74 31.45 13.21
N GLN A 36 -19.85 31.76 12.26
CA GLN A 36 -18.83 30.82 11.76
C GLN A 36 -17.84 30.39 12.85
N LEU A 37 -17.36 31.31 13.68
CA LEU A 37 -16.47 30.99 14.80
C LEU A 37 -17.17 30.10 15.83
N ALA A 38 -18.41 30.40 16.20
CA ALA A 38 -19.19 29.59 17.13
C ALA A 38 -19.42 28.17 16.59
N HIS A 39 -19.75 28.04 15.30
CA HIS A 39 -19.90 26.73 14.66
C HIS A 39 -18.57 25.95 14.60
N ALA A 40 -17.45 26.63 14.33
CA ALA A 40 -16.13 26.03 14.36
C ALA A 40 -15.72 25.58 15.78
N GLU A 41 -16.04 26.37 16.82
CA GLU A 41 -15.81 26.03 18.21
C GLU A 41 -16.66 24.84 18.66
N GLU A 42 -17.95 24.80 18.30
CA GLU A 42 -18.86 23.68 18.58
C GLU A 42 -18.39 22.40 17.88
N THR A 43 -18.03 22.51 16.60
CA THR A 43 -17.46 21.39 15.84
C THR A 43 -16.16 20.91 16.49
N SER A 44 -15.26 21.82 16.90
CA SER A 44 -14.01 21.49 17.61
C SER A 44 -14.26 20.78 18.94
N GLN A 45 -15.27 21.22 19.71
CA GLN A 45 -15.65 20.58 20.97
C GLN A 45 -16.26 19.19 20.77
N GLN A 46 -17.10 19.01 19.75
CA GLN A 46 -17.61 17.69 19.37
C GLN A 46 -16.46 16.79 18.91
N LEU A 47 -15.54 17.32 18.09
CA LEU A 47 -14.30 16.68 17.66
C LEU A 47 -13.47 16.20 18.85
N ALA A 48 -13.41 16.97 19.95
CA ALA A 48 -12.66 16.63 21.16
C ALA A 48 -13.24 15.44 21.96
N GLN A 49 -14.50 15.07 21.75
CA GLN A 49 -15.21 14.08 22.56
C GLN A 49 -15.22 12.66 21.98
N ARG A 50 -14.94 12.47 20.68
CA ARG A 50 -14.80 11.10 20.12
C ARG A 50 -13.50 10.44 20.61
N PRO A 51 -13.54 9.19 21.07
CA PRO A 51 -12.35 8.50 21.60
C PRO A 51 -11.31 8.25 20.49
N ARG A 52 -10.22 9.04 20.52
CA ARG A 52 -9.16 9.08 19.50
C ARG A 52 -8.04 8.06 19.70
N ALA A 53 -8.26 7.02 20.50
CA ALA A 53 -7.15 6.21 20.99
C ALA A 53 -6.76 5.15 19.96
N GLN A 54 -5.75 5.44 19.14
CA GLN A 54 -4.91 4.39 18.59
C GLN A 54 -4.19 3.69 19.74
N ALA A 55 -4.40 2.38 19.89
CA ALA A 55 -3.72 1.59 20.91
C ALA A 55 -2.93 0.46 20.26
N LYS A 56 -1.62 0.39 20.55
CA LYS A 56 -0.81 -0.76 20.18
C LYS A 56 -1.10 -1.91 21.12
N VAL A 57 -1.59 -3.02 20.58
CA VAL A 57 -1.85 -4.24 21.34
C VAL A 57 -0.71 -5.21 21.09
N LYS A 58 -0.13 -5.74 22.17
CA LYS A 58 0.88 -6.80 22.08
C LYS A 58 0.20 -8.15 22.18
N ILE A 59 0.54 -9.05 21.26
CA ILE A 59 0.06 -10.42 21.27
C ILE A 59 1.23 -11.30 21.76
N PRO A 60 0.99 -12.28 22.65
CA PRO A 60 2.03 -13.19 23.10
C PRO A 60 2.72 -13.87 21.91
N GLN A 61 3.99 -13.52 21.71
CA GLN A 61 4.74 -13.95 20.54
C GLN A 61 5.10 -15.43 20.65
N ARG A 62 4.57 -16.25 19.74
CA ARG A 62 4.87 -17.67 19.61
C ARG A 62 5.56 -17.99 18.29
N HIS A 63 6.20 -19.15 18.22
CA HIS A 63 6.77 -19.71 17.00
C HIS A 63 5.85 -20.83 16.50
N HIS A 64 5.68 -20.86 15.18
CA HIS A 64 4.80 -21.82 14.54
C HIS A 64 5.54 -22.47 13.37
N GLN A 65 5.35 -23.78 13.25
CA GLN A 65 5.60 -24.49 12.01
C GLN A 65 4.32 -24.39 11.17
N MET A 66 4.44 -23.87 9.96
CA MET A 66 3.35 -23.71 9.00
C MET A 66 3.64 -24.56 7.76
N ARG A 67 2.62 -24.76 6.95
CA ARG A 67 2.68 -25.33 5.60
C ARG A 67 2.24 -24.27 4.61
N ALA A 68 2.96 -24.13 3.51
CA ALA A 68 2.47 -23.35 2.39
C ALA A 68 1.28 -24.07 1.74
N GLU A 69 0.14 -23.41 1.66
CA GLU A 69 -1.07 -23.97 1.03
C GLU A 69 -1.19 -23.48 -0.41
N SER A 70 -1.04 -22.18 -0.62
CA SER A 70 -1.06 -21.59 -1.96
C SER A 70 -0.06 -20.45 -2.09
N ILE A 71 0.56 -20.36 -3.26
CA ILE A 71 1.44 -19.27 -3.69
C ILE A 71 0.86 -18.77 -5.00
N THR A 72 0.24 -17.59 -4.97
CA THR A 72 -0.54 -17.08 -6.10
C THR A 72 -0.10 -15.66 -6.41
N PRO A 73 0.46 -15.40 -7.59
CA PRO A 73 0.79 -14.05 -7.99
C PRO A 73 -0.48 -13.22 -8.19
N ILE A 74 -0.48 -12.05 -7.58
CA ILE A 74 -1.57 -11.08 -7.61
C ILE A 74 -1.32 -10.09 -8.72
N SER A 75 -0.09 -9.58 -8.78
CA SER A 75 0.38 -8.66 -9.82
C SER A 75 1.86 -8.95 -10.04
N ALA A 76 2.47 -8.24 -10.99
CA ALA A 76 3.87 -8.47 -11.31
C ALA A 76 4.83 -8.21 -10.13
N THR A 77 4.39 -7.43 -9.13
CA THR A 77 5.16 -7.10 -7.93
C THR A 77 4.65 -7.75 -6.65
N LEU A 78 3.55 -8.52 -6.68
CA LEU A 78 2.92 -9.05 -5.47
C LEU A 78 2.54 -10.52 -5.59
N ILE A 79 2.93 -11.31 -4.59
CA ILE A 79 2.53 -12.71 -4.42
C ILE A 79 1.67 -12.83 -3.15
N SER A 80 0.50 -13.46 -3.26
CA SER A 80 -0.26 -13.96 -2.11
C SER A 80 0.31 -15.31 -1.69
N VAL A 81 0.67 -15.43 -0.41
CA VAL A 81 1.12 -16.67 0.22
C VAL A 81 0.15 -17.02 1.33
N VAL A 82 -0.54 -18.15 1.21
CA VAL A 82 -1.41 -18.69 2.26
C VAL A 82 -0.65 -19.77 3.02
N LEU A 83 -0.59 -19.63 4.34
CA LEU A 83 0.07 -20.56 5.25
C LEU A 83 -0.94 -21.16 6.22
N THR A 84 -0.94 -22.49 6.36
CA THR A 84 -1.76 -23.23 7.33
C THR A 84 -0.90 -23.78 8.46
N PRO A 85 -1.40 -23.89 9.71
CA PRO A 85 -0.64 -24.51 10.79
C PRO A 85 -0.28 -25.96 10.46
N ALA A 86 0.96 -26.37 10.71
CA ALA A 86 1.39 -27.76 10.48
C ALA A 86 0.78 -28.76 11.49
N THR A 87 0.24 -28.24 12.61
CA THR A 87 -0.44 -29.03 13.64
C THR A 87 -1.63 -28.25 14.19
N ASP A 88 -2.66 -28.95 14.66
CA ASP A 88 -3.84 -28.32 15.22
C ASP A 88 -3.63 -27.73 16.63
N ASN A 89 -2.63 -28.22 17.36
CA ASN A 89 -2.42 -27.88 18.77
C ASN A 89 -1.74 -26.52 18.96
N ILE A 90 -0.94 -26.05 18.00
CA ILE A 90 -0.14 -24.82 18.11
C ILE A 90 -0.39 -23.93 16.90
N ARG A 91 -1.46 -23.16 16.98
CA ARG A 91 -1.89 -22.25 15.91
C ARG A 91 -1.54 -20.79 16.23
N PRO A 92 -1.25 -19.95 15.21
CA PRO A 92 -1.20 -18.52 15.39
C PRO A 92 -2.54 -18.01 15.91
N VAL A 93 -2.51 -16.94 16.70
CA VAL A 93 -3.71 -16.23 17.16
C VAL A 93 -3.67 -14.80 16.61
N SER A 94 -4.85 -14.29 16.27
CA SER A 94 -5.07 -12.93 15.78
C SER A 94 -6.12 -12.27 16.66
N GLU A 95 -5.98 -10.97 16.90
CA GLU A 95 -6.99 -10.13 17.57
C GLU A 95 -7.80 -9.33 16.54
N ASP A 96 -7.68 -9.70 15.27
CA ASP A 96 -8.20 -9.00 14.11
C ASP A 96 -7.81 -7.51 14.04
N LEU A 97 -6.60 -7.19 14.50
CA LEU A 97 -6.15 -5.81 14.56
C LEU A 97 -5.50 -5.36 13.25
N VAL A 98 -5.53 -4.06 13.01
CA VAL A 98 -4.77 -3.43 11.93
C VAL A 98 -3.28 -3.67 12.18
N GLU A 99 -2.47 -3.78 11.12
CA GLU A 99 -1.00 -3.87 11.27
C GLU A 99 -0.48 -5.10 12.04
N GLU A 100 -1.29 -6.16 12.10
CA GLU A 100 -0.77 -7.45 12.54
C GLU A 100 0.29 -7.95 11.58
N TYR A 101 1.41 -8.45 12.12
CA TYR A 101 2.49 -8.99 11.31
C TYR A 101 3.12 -10.22 11.96
N VAL A 102 3.68 -11.05 11.09
CA VAL A 102 4.53 -12.19 11.44
C VAL A 102 5.96 -11.92 10.96
N ARG A 103 6.92 -12.58 11.60
CA ARG A 103 8.27 -12.69 11.08
C ARG A 103 8.43 -14.08 10.47
N VAL A 104 8.63 -14.14 9.16
CA VAL A 104 9.00 -15.37 8.45
C VAL A 104 10.50 -15.59 8.61
N LEU A 105 10.90 -16.80 8.99
CA LEU A 105 12.29 -17.25 8.98
C LEU A 105 12.60 -17.83 7.60
N ILE A 106 13.72 -17.43 7.04
CA ILE A 106 14.15 -17.76 5.67
C ILE A 106 15.51 -18.49 5.81
N PRO A 107 15.49 -19.83 5.84
CA PRO A 107 16.71 -20.62 5.91
C PRO A 107 17.53 -20.47 4.63
N PRO A 108 18.86 -20.61 4.71
CA PRO A 108 19.69 -20.73 3.51
C PRO A 108 19.40 -22.04 2.79
N HIS A 109 19.86 -22.15 1.55
CA HIS A 109 19.82 -23.39 0.78
C HIS A 109 21.08 -24.24 1.05
N ASP A 110 20.93 -25.55 0.95
CA ASP A 110 22.02 -26.52 0.86
C ASP A 110 22.71 -26.46 -0.51
N VAL A 111 23.83 -27.18 -0.64
CA VAL A 111 24.65 -27.22 -1.87
C VAL A 111 23.86 -27.77 -3.06
N ASP A 112 22.87 -28.62 -2.80
CA ASP A 112 21.97 -29.19 -3.81
C ASP A 112 20.77 -28.29 -4.15
N GLY A 113 20.68 -27.10 -3.54
CA GLY A 113 19.59 -26.14 -3.73
C GLY A 113 18.38 -26.38 -2.83
N SER A 114 18.34 -27.44 -2.03
CA SER A 114 17.24 -27.68 -1.09
C SER A 114 17.27 -26.69 0.09
N VAL A 115 16.12 -26.37 0.67
CA VAL A 115 16.07 -25.46 1.83
C VAL A 115 16.60 -26.16 3.08
N LYS A 116 17.60 -25.58 3.77
CA LYS A 116 18.17 -26.19 4.99
C LYS A 116 17.12 -26.38 6.07
N THR A 117 16.93 -27.64 6.46
CA THR A 117 16.05 -27.98 7.58
C THR A 117 16.69 -27.65 8.93
N PRO A 118 15.92 -27.30 9.97
CA PRO A 118 16.44 -27.16 11.32
C PRO A 118 17.09 -28.47 11.79
N SER A 119 18.24 -28.40 12.45
CA SER A 119 18.91 -29.56 13.06
C SER A 119 18.10 -30.13 14.23
N THR A 120 17.40 -29.25 14.98
CA THR A 120 16.46 -29.67 16.02
C THR A 120 15.23 -28.77 16.04
N VAL A 121 14.10 -29.36 16.43
CA VAL A 121 12.84 -28.64 16.69
C VAL A 121 12.42 -28.94 18.12
N ARG A 122 12.09 -27.91 18.90
CA ARG A 122 11.64 -28.06 20.28
C ARG A 122 10.30 -27.39 20.49
N GLU A 123 9.36 -28.10 21.08
CA GLU A 123 8.13 -27.52 21.57
C GLU A 123 8.35 -26.92 22.96
N THR A 124 8.01 -25.64 23.13
CA THR A 124 8.10 -24.93 24.41
C THR A 124 6.83 -24.12 24.67
N ASP A 125 6.75 -23.48 25.83
CA ASP A 125 5.77 -22.42 26.15
C ASP A 125 5.67 -21.28 25.11
N LYS A 126 6.72 -21.11 24.28
CA LYS A 126 6.83 -20.12 23.19
C LYS A 126 6.47 -20.71 21.82
N GLY A 127 5.89 -21.91 21.76
CA GLY A 127 5.50 -22.61 20.54
C GLY A 127 6.56 -23.57 20.02
N VAL A 128 6.58 -23.79 18.71
CA VAL A 128 7.48 -24.74 18.04
C VAL A 128 8.73 -23.99 17.55
N LEU A 129 9.85 -24.13 18.24
CA LEU A 129 11.11 -23.44 17.93
C LEU A 129 12.04 -24.30 17.06
N PRO A 130 12.41 -23.81 15.87
CA PRO A 130 13.46 -24.42 15.06
C PRO A 130 14.86 -23.90 15.45
N PHE A 131 15.85 -24.80 15.46
CA PHE A 131 17.26 -24.50 15.66
C PHE A 131 18.07 -25.03 14.48
N TRP A 132 19.00 -24.22 13.98
CA TRP A 132 19.99 -24.62 12.98
C TRP A 132 21.37 -24.62 13.65
N ASP A 133 22.22 -25.59 13.31
CA ASP A 133 23.57 -25.71 13.89
C ASP A 133 24.51 -24.59 13.44
N GLU A 134 24.21 -23.96 12.31
CA GLU A 134 24.97 -22.86 11.71
C GLU A 134 24.43 -21.47 12.11
N ALA A 135 24.65 -20.47 11.26
CA ALA A 135 24.14 -19.13 11.44
C ALA A 135 22.61 -19.11 11.46
N LYS A 136 22.06 -18.24 12.32
CA LYS A 136 20.62 -17.99 12.41
C LYS A 136 20.06 -17.62 11.04
N PRO A 137 18.93 -18.22 10.60
CA PRO A 137 18.34 -17.92 9.31
C PRO A 137 18.03 -16.43 9.17
N ALA A 138 18.04 -15.95 7.92
CA ALA A 138 17.50 -14.64 7.62
C ALA A 138 16.03 -14.56 8.06
N SER A 139 15.51 -13.35 8.19
CA SER A 139 14.08 -13.20 8.45
C SER A 139 13.53 -11.90 7.88
N ARG A 140 12.24 -11.92 7.55
CA ARG A 140 11.49 -10.77 7.05
C ARG A 140 10.17 -10.65 7.80
N LYS A 141 9.69 -9.41 7.93
CA LYS A 141 8.38 -9.14 8.52
C LYS A 141 7.38 -9.00 7.38
N TYR A 142 6.23 -9.63 7.52
CA TYR A 142 5.12 -9.50 6.59
C TYR A 142 3.85 -9.22 7.37
N SER A 143 3.08 -8.25 6.89
CA SER A 143 1.75 -7.98 7.41
C SER A 143 0.85 -9.18 7.12
N VAL A 144 0.06 -9.57 8.12
CA VAL A 144 -1.02 -10.54 7.93
C VAL A 144 -2.10 -9.84 7.11
N ARG A 145 -2.33 -10.26 5.88
CA ARG A 145 -3.38 -9.71 5.00
C ARG A 145 -4.75 -10.22 5.45
N ARG A 146 -4.87 -11.52 5.71
CA ARG A 146 -6.07 -12.19 6.24
C ARG A 146 -5.68 -13.23 7.26
N PHE A 147 -6.57 -13.49 8.21
CA PHE A 147 -6.45 -14.56 9.19
C PHE A 147 -7.78 -15.32 9.23
N TRP A 148 -7.73 -16.65 9.19
CA TRP A 148 -8.91 -17.50 9.28
C TRP A 148 -8.94 -18.20 10.64
N PRO A 149 -9.80 -17.77 11.60
CA PRO A 149 -9.80 -18.29 12.96
C PRO A 149 -10.05 -19.81 13.06
N GLU A 150 -10.92 -20.34 12.21
CA GLU A 150 -11.31 -21.76 12.23
C GLU A 150 -10.13 -22.71 11.96
N THR A 151 -9.22 -22.30 11.08
CA THR A 151 -8.05 -23.09 10.66
C THR A 151 -6.74 -22.59 11.26
N GLY A 152 -6.69 -21.34 11.72
CA GLY A 152 -5.45 -20.65 12.08
C GLY A 152 -4.59 -20.28 10.86
N ALA A 153 -5.16 -20.35 9.65
CA ALA A 153 -4.44 -19.98 8.44
C ALA A 153 -4.22 -18.46 8.36
N ILE A 154 -3.13 -18.06 7.70
CA ILE A 154 -2.81 -16.66 7.40
C ILE A 154 -2.52 -16.46 5.93
N GLU A 155 -2.94 -15.32 5.41
CA GLU A 155 -2.53 -14.83 4.10
C GLU A 155 -1.48 -13.73 4.30
N LEU A 156 -0.42 -13.77 3.51
CA LEU A 156 0.63 -12.76 3.44
C LEU A 156 0.70 -12.22 2.03
N TYR A 157 0.85 -10.90 1.89
CA TYR A 157 1.27 -10.31 0.62
C TYR A 157 2.77 -10.08 0.66
N VAL A 158 3.47 -10.67 -0.30
CA VAL A 158 4.93 -10.61 -0.42
C VAL A 158 5.29 -9.82 -1.67
N THR A 159 5.97 -8.70 -1.48
CA THR A 159 6.47 -7.88 -2.58
C THR A 159 7.65 -8.55 -3.26
N ARG A 160 7.58 -8.68 -4.59
CA ARG A 160 8.69 -9.09 -5.46
C ARG A 160 9.65 -7.92 -5.63
N HIS A 161 10.94 -8.22 -5.58
CA HIS A 161 12.03 -7.30 -5.86
C HIS A 161 13.00 -7.99 -6.82
N GLN A 162 14.01 -7.29 -7.37
CA GLN A 162 14.98 -7.98 -8.24
C GLN A 162 15.77 -9.08 -7.53
N ARG A 163 16.07 -8.84 -6.25
CA ARG A 163 16.93 -9.67 -5.40
C ARG A 163 16.57 -9.52 -3.94
N GLY A 164 16.98 -10.51 -3.16
CA GLY A 164 16.93 -10.47 -1.71
C GLY A 164 16.14 -11.63 -1.13
N PRO A 165 16.40 -11.98 0.13
CA PRO A 165 15.94 -13.24 0.68
C PRO A 165 14.42 -13.34 0.77
N GLY A 166 13.69 -12.22 0.84
CA GLY A 166 12.22 -12.25 0.89
C GLY A 166 11.56 -12.54 -0.46
N THR A 167 12.11 -11.99 -1.55
CA THR A 167 11.59 -12.24 -2.90
C THR A 167 11.98 -13.64 -3.37
N GLU A 168 13.24 -14.02 -3.18
CA GLU A 168 13.77 -15.35 -3.52
C GLU A 168 12.99 -16.43 -2.77
N TRP A 169 12.79 -16.26 -1.46
CA TRP A 169 11.97 -17.18 -0.66
C TRP A 169 10.56 -17.37 -1.22
N ALA A 170 9.86 -16.29 -1.58
CA ALA A 170 8.48 -16.39 -2.03
C ALA A 170 8.35 -16.90 -3.48
N GLU A 171 9.38 -16.70 -4.31
CA GLU A 171 9.45 -17.26 -5.67
C GLU A 171 9.77 -18.76 -5.67
N ASP A 172 10.61 -19.21 -4.74
CA ASP A 172 10.99 -20.61 -4.64
C ASP A 172 9.95 -21.46 -3.88
N LEU A 173 9.10 -20.84 -3.05
CA LEU A 173 8.14 -21.51 -2.19
C LEU A 173 7.11 -22.32 -3.00
N GLN A 174 6.93 -23.59 -2.65
CA GLN A 174 5.94 -24.50 -3.24
C GLN A 174 4.86 -24.90 -2.23
N PRO A 175 3.62 -25.22 -2.70
CA PRO A 175 2.61 -25.82 -1.82
C PRO A 175 3.14 -27.10 -1.14
N GLY A 176 2.91 -27.22 0.16
CA GLY A 176 3.40 -28.31 1.02
C GLY A 176 4.70 -27.98 1.78
N ASP A 177 5.44 -26.97 1.35
CA ASP A 177 6.69 -26.56 1.98
C ASP A 177 6.49 -26.15 3.44
N THR A 178 7.50 -26.44 4.27
CA THR A 178 7.50 -26.01 5.66
C THR A 178 7.95 -24.56 5.78
N VAL A 179 7.14 -23.72 6.41
CA VAL A 179 7.46 -22.33 6.69
C VAL A 179 7.49 -22.09 8.20
N TRP A 180 8.58 -21.50 8.68
CA TRP A 180 8.71 -21.16 10.10
C TRP A 180 8.38 -19.69 10.32
N ILE A 181 7.43 -19.41 11.21
CA ILE A 181 7.04 -18.05 11.54
C ILE A 181 7.16 -17.77 13.02
N GLN A 182 7.34 -16.49 13.35
CA GLN A 182 7.26 -15.94 14.69
C GLN A 182 6.20 -14.82 14.70
N GLY A 183 5.11 -15.03 15.43
CA GLY A 183 3.97 -14.11 15.49
C GLY A 183 2.62 -14.85 15.43
N VAL A 184 1.50 -14.15 15.41
CA VAL A 184 1.37 -12.67 15.29
C VAL A 184 1.96 -11.95 16.52
N LYS A 185 2.65 -10.82 16.29
CA LYS A 185 3.43 -10.14 17.36
C LYS A 185 2.69 -8.97 18.02
N SER A 186 1.99 -8.17 17.23
CA SER A 186 1.27 -6.99 17.70
C SER A 186 0.40 -6.46 16.57
N GLY A 187 -0.64 -5.72 16.92
CA GLY A 187 -1.41 -4.91 15.98
C GLY A 187 -1.78 -3.55 16.58
N LEU A 188 -2.62 -2.83 15.86
CA LEU A 188 -3.15 -1.52 16.20
C LEU A 188 -4.67 -1.64 16.28
N LYS A 189 -5.20 -1.27 17.44
CA LYS A 189 -6.61 -0.97 17.59
C LYS A 189 -6.83 0.47 17.19
N ILE A 190 -7.57 0.67 16.09
CA ILE A 190 -7.93 1.96 15.53
C ILE A 190 -9.44 1.99 15.38
N SER A 191 -10.06 3.15 15.58
CA SER A 191 -11.50 3.29 15.39
C SER A 191 -11.89 3.27 13.91
N ASN A 192 -13.07 2.75 13.60
CA ASN A 192 -13.63 2.68 12.24
C ASN A 192 -14.72 3.74 12.01
N ASP A 193 -14.72 4.84 12.78
CA ASP A 193 -15.73 5.91 12.76
C ASP A 193 -15.18 7.28 12.33
N TYR A 194 -14.11 7.29 11.54
CA TYR A 194 -13.60 8.52 10.93
C TYR A 194 -14.47 8.92 9.73
N ASP A 195 -14.65 10.22 9.54
CA ASP A 195 -15.43 10.75 8.42
C ASP A 195 -14.66 10.65 7.10
N PHE A 196 -13.32 10.57 7.15
CA PHE A 196 -12.46 10.35 5.99
C PHE A 196 -11.15 9.61 6.31
N TYR A 197 -10.75 8.68 5.44
CA TYR A 197 -9.49 7.96 5.52
C TYR A 197 -8.55 8.37 4.38
N LEU A 198 -7.42 9.00 4.70
CA LEU A 198 -6.31 9.18 3.75
C LEU A 198 -5.33 8.03 3.92
N MET A 199 -5.29 7.12 2.95
CA MET A 199 -4.43 5.93 2.97
C MET A 199 -3.37 6.03 1.88
N ILE A 200 -2.11 5.87 2.25
CA ILE A 200 -0.96 5.97 1.35
C ILE A 200 -0.04 4.79 1.62
N THR A 201 0.27 4.06 0.56
CA THR A 201 1.10 2.86 0.65
C THR A 201 1.92 2.66 -0.62
N ASP A 202 2.94 1.81 -0.53
CA ASP A 202 3.48 1.09 -1.68
C ASP A 202 3.01 -0.37 -1.66
N ASP A 203 3.53 -1.21 -2.56
CA ASP A 203 3.22 -2.64 -2.60
C ASP A 203 3.46 -3.34 -1.24
N SER A 204 4.48 -2.91 -0.48
CA SER A 204 4.87 -3.54 0.79
C SER A 204 3.88 -3.29 1.93
N GLY A 205 3.19 -2.14 1.91
CA GLY A 205 2.16 -1.79 2.88
C GLY A 205 0.74 -2.11 2.43
N LEU A 206 0.55 -2.59 1.20
CA LEU A 206 -0.79 -2.81 0.64
C LEU A 206 -1.55 -3.89 1.41
N GLY A 207 -0.85 -4.94 1.89
CA GLY A 207 -1.47 -6.02 2.67
C GLY A 207 -2.13 -5.57 3.97
N SER A 208 -1.45 -4.74 4.77
CA SER A 208 -2.03 -4.18 6.02
C SER A 208 -3.08 -3.12 5.76
N THR A 209 -2.90 -2.32 4.70
CA THR A 209 -3.87 -1.31 4.27
C THR A 209 -5.20 -1.97 3.87
N LEU A 210 -5.15 -3.00 3.02
CA LEU A 210 -6.34 -3.73 2.58
C LEU A 210 -6.99 -4.52 3.71
N ARG A 211 -6.21 -5.07 4.66
CA ARG A 211 -6.78 -5.68 5.88
C ARG A 211 -7.67 -4.69 6.62
N TRP A 212 -7.26 -3.43 6.74
CA TRP A 212 -8.08 -2.44 7.43
C TRP A 212 -9.31 -2.06 6.60
N ILE A 213 -9.14 -1.88 5.28
CA ILE A 213 -10.25 -1.55 4.38
C ILE A 213 -11.35 -2.62 4.41
N ASP A 214 -11.00 -3.91 4.47
CA ASP A 214 -11.96 -5.03 4.52
C ASP A 214 -12.94 -4.93 5.71
N VAL A 215 -12.56 -4.26 6.80
CA VAL A 215 -13.39 -4.13 8.02
C VAL A 215 -14.02 -2.74 8.19
N LEU A 216 -13.83 -1.84 7.21
CA LEU A 216 -14.50 -0.54 7.22
C LEU A 216 -15.99 -0.68 6.84
N PRO A 217 -16.85 0.27 7.27
CA PRO A 217 -18.21 0.34 6.78
C PRO A 217 -18.26 0.42 5.24
N PRO A 218 -19.23 -0.23 4.56
CA PRO A 218 -19.33 -0.20 3.09
C PRO A 218 -19.45 1.21 2.48
N ASN A 219 -19.93 2.18 3.27
CA ASN A 219 -20.09 3.59 2.91
C ASN A 219 -18.96 4.49 3.45
N ALA A 220 -17.87 3.93 3.97
CA ALA A 220 -16.72 4.69 4.42
C ALA A 220 -16.18 5.58 3.29
N GLN A 221 -15.71 6.78 3.65
CA GLN A 221 -15.17 7.75 2.70
C GLN A 221 -13.65 7.77 2.79
N GLY A 222 -12.95 7.74 1.67
CA GLY A 222 -11.50 7.77 1.71
C GLY A 222 -10.81 7.89 0.37
N ALA A 223 -9.50 8.08 0.42
CA ALA A 223 -8.65 8.05 -0.74
C ALA A 223 -7.44 7.15 -0.47
N LEU A 224 -7.28 6.14 -1.34
CA LEU A 224 -6.15 5.23 -1.34
C LEU A 224 -5.17 5.63 -2.45
N PHE A 225 -3.94 5.96 -2.08
CA PHE A 225 -2.83 6.20 -2.99
C PHE A 225 -1.83 5.05 -2.89
N VAL A 226 -1.51 4.42 -4.02
CA VAL A 226 -0.57 3.30 -4.08
C VAL A 226 0.57 3.65 -5.02
N LEU A 227 1.79 3.72 -4.49
CA LEU A 227 3.01 3.83 -5.30
C LEU A 227 3.49 2.43 -5.66
N THR A 228 3.63 2.16 -6.95
CA THR A 228 4.09 0.86 -7.45
C THR A 228 5.10 1.03 -8.58
N SER A 229 5.69 -0.07 -9.04
CA SER A 229 6.81 -0.01 -9.97
C SER A 229 6.44 0.15 -11.43
N GLY A 230 5.20 -0.18 -11.79
CA GLY A 230 4.76 -0.20 -13.18
C GLY A 230 3.28 -0.51 -13.30
N PRO A 231 2.71 -0.30 -14.50
CA PRO A 231 1.29 -0.53 -14.70
C PRO A 231 0.89 -2.00 -14.48
N ASP A 232 1.76 -2.96 -14.74
CA ASP A 232 1.58 -4.41 -14.50
C ASP A 232 1.50 -4.83 -13.03
N ALA A 233 1.82 -3.91 -12.12
CA ALA A 233 1.56 -4.08 -10.71
C ALA A 233 0.13 -3.68 -10.29
N VAL A 234 -0.62 -3.01 -11.18
CA VAL A 234 -1.99 -2.56 -10.94
C VAL A 234 -2.98 -3.70 -11.13
N PHE A 235 -3.86 -3.87 -10.16
CA PHE A 235 -4.96 -4.84 -10.20
C PHE A 235 -6.21 -4.27 -9.56
N LYS A 236 -7.37 -4.91 -9.84
CA LYS A 236 -8.65 -4.49 -9.28
C LYS A 236 -8.69 -4.74 -7.77
N LEU A 237 -9.16 -3.73 -7.04
CA LEU A 237 -9.40 -3.79 -5.60
C LEU A 237 -10.88 -3.60 -5.29
N ASP A 238 -11.40 -4.42 -4.38
CA ASP A 238 -12.72 -4.24 -3.82
C ASP A 238 -12.63 -3.23 -2.66
N LEU A 239 -13.16 -2.04 -2.90
CA LEU A 239 -13.12 -0.92 -1.95
C LEU A 239 -14.54 -0.48 -1.56
N PRO A 240 -14.72 0.16 -0.39
CA PRO A 240 -15.98 0.82 -0.04
C PRO A 240 -16.41 1.81 -1.14
N THR A 241 -17.71 2.02 -1.31
CA THR A 241 -18.23 2.85 -2.43
C THR A 241 -17.78 4.31 -2.36
N GLY A 242 -17.42 4.79 -1.17
CA GLY A 242 -16.89 6.14 -0.94
C GLY A 242 -15.37 6.26 -1.07
N PHE A 243 -14.67 5.20 -1.50
CA PHE A 243 -13.22 5.24 -1.70
C PHE A 243 -12.87 5.56 -3.15
N SER A 244 -11.95 6.52 -3.32
CA SER A 244 -11.20 6.68 -4.57
C SER A 244 -9.85 5.95 -4.46
N ILE A 245 -9.38 5.39 -5.57
CA ILE A 245 -8.03 4.81 -5.67
C ILE A 245 -7.21 5.53 -6.75
N THR A 246 -5.96 5.82 -6.43
CA THR A 246 -4.96 6.33 -7.37
C THR A 246 -3.73 5.45 -7.31
N TRP A 247 -3.36 4.85 -8.43
CA TRP A 247 -2.08 4.19 -8.61
C TRP A 247 -1.09 5.18 -9.21
N ALA A 248 0.10 5.28 -8.64
CA ALA A 248 1.22 6.02 -9.19
C ALA A 248 2.34 5.04 -9.52
N TYR A 249 2.91 5.17 -10.71
CA TYR A 249 4.01 4.35 -11.18
C TYR A 249 4.78 5.10 -12.28
N PRO A 250 6.07 4.80 -12.48
CA PRO A 250 6.88 5.31 -13.59
C PRO A 250 6.17 5.15 -14.94
N THR A 251 6.13 6.21 -15.74
CA THR A 251 5.56 6.15 -17.10
C THR A 251 6.60 5.83 -18.16
N HIS A 252 7.89 6.07 -17.87
CA HIS A 252 9.01 5.58 -18.66
C HIS A 252 9.84 4.54 -17.88
N PRO A 253 10.36 3.47 -18.54
CA PRO A 253 11.16 2.44 -17.88
C PRO A 253 12.41 2.97 -17.16
N ASP A 254 12.96 4.09 -17.63
CA ASP A 254 14.15 4.71 -17.05
C ASP A 254 13.85 5.47 -15.75
N ASP A 255 12.63 5.99 -15.56
CA ASP A 255 12.24 6.74 -14.35
C ASP A 255 12.19 5.84 -13.11
N ALA A 256 11.95 4.55 -13.34
CA ALA A 256 11.98 3.50 -12.32
C ALA A 256 13.40 3.25 -11.76
N LEU A 257 14.43 3.69 -12.51
CA LEU A 257 15.85 3.56 -12.18
C LEU A 257 16.41 4.79 -11.47
N GLU A 258 15.59 5.81 -11.21
CA GLU A 258 16.06 7.05 -10.62
C GLU A 258 16.09 6.99 -9.08
N ALA A 259 16.97 7.81 -8.49
CA ALA A 259 16.96 8.03 -7.05
C ALA A 259 15.60 8.59 -6.62
N PRO A 260 15.13 8.31 -5.38
CA PRO A 260 13.79 8.72 -4.94
C PRO A 260 13.48 10.21 -5.15
N GLU A 261 14.47 11.09 -5.03
CA GLU A 261 14.34 12.53 -5.28
C GLU A 261 13.99 12.91 -6.72
N ASN A 262 14.35 12.07 -7.69
CA ASN A 262 14.08 12.31 -9.11
C ASN A 262 12.92 11.43 -9.62
N ASN A 263 12.44 10.49 -8.81
CA ASN A 263 11.34 9.61 -9.20
C ASN A 263 10.05 10.41 -9.48
N GLU A 264 9.71 10.55 -10.77
CA GLU A 264 8.57 11.35 -11.22
C GLU A 264 7.24 10.86 -10.64
N ALA A 265 7.03 9.54 -10.60
CA ALA A 265 5.79 8.96 -10.07
C ALA A 265 5.59 9.24 -8.58
N LEU A 266 6.65 9.18 -7.77
CA LEU A 266 6.61 9.57 -6.36
C LEU A 266 6.30 11.07 -6.23
N ASN A 267 6.97 11.91 -7.00
CA ASN A 267 6.76 13.36 -6.96
C ASN A 267 5.31 13.72 -7.36
N GLU A 268 4.78 13.12 -8.42
CA GLU A 268 3.40 13.30 -8.86
C GLU A 268 2.40 12.83 -7.80
N LEU A 269 2.64 11.68 -7.16
CA LEU A 269 1.81 11.21 -6.06
C LEU A 269 1.83 12.20 -4.89
N VAL A 270 3.01 12.70 -4.51
CA VAL A 270 3.13 13.70 -3.44
C VAL A 270 2.38 14.98 -3.80
N ASP A 271 2.50 15.48 -5.02
CA ASP A 271 1.77 16.68 -5.48
C ASP A 271 0.26 16.45 -5.49
N LYS A 272 -0.21 15.29 -5.99
CA LYS A 272 -1.63 14.91 -5.95
C LYS A 272 -2.17 14.85 -4.53
N VAL A 273 -1.45 14.22 -3.60
CA VAL A 273 -1.89 14.14 -2.20
C VAL A 273 -1.89 15.51 -1.53
N THR A 274 -0.83 16.29 -1.74
CA THR A 274 -0.66 17.59 -1.07
C THR A 274 -1.58 18.69 -1.64
N SER A 275 -2.10 18.50 -2.85
CA SER A 275 -3.12 19.38 -3.45
C SER A 275 -4.56 19.09 -3.00
N LEU A 276 -4.79 17.98 -2.28
CA LEU A 276 -6.13 17.68 -1.76
C LEU A 276 -6.57 18.71 -0.72
N PRO A 277 -7.79 19.26 -0.84
CA PRO A 277 -8.36 20.04 0.25
C PRO A 277 -8.55 19.12 1.46
N ARG A 278 -8.28 19.63 2.66
CA ARG A 278 -8.56 18.88 3.89
C ARG A 278 -10.06 18.57 3.95
N PRO A 279 -10.48 17.30 4.03
CA PRO A 279 -11.88 16.93 4.21
C PRO A 279 -12.45 17.55 5.49
N GLN A 280 -13.75 17.79 5.52
CA GLN A 280 -14.44 18.18 6.77
C GLN A 280 -14.49 17.00 7.74
N GLY A 281 -14.65 17.29 9.03
CA GLY A 281 -14.82 16.26 10.05
C GLY A 281 -13.51 15.57 10.49
N TYR A 282 -13.65 14.34 10.97
CA TYR A 282 -12.57 13.50 11.49
C TYR A 282 -11.82 12.80 10.36
N VAL A 283 -10.53 13.10 10.24
CA VAL A 283 -9.66 12.53 9.22
C VAL A 283 -8.61 11.65 9.89
N PHE A 284 -8.43 10.44 9.37
CA PHE A 284 -7.30 9.60 9.76
C PHE A 284 -6.29 9.47 8.63
N GLY A 285 -5.01 9.72 8.93
CA GLY A 285 -3.90 9.51 7.99
C GLY A 285 -3.18 8.18 8.21
N TRP A 286 -3.24 7.27 7.24
CA TRP A 286 -2.53 5.98 7.24
C TRP A 286 -1.42 5.99 6.18
N LEU A 287 -0.17 6.11 6.60
CA LEU A 287 0.98 6.23 5.71
C LEU A 287 1.99 5.11 6.02
N VAL A 288 2.05 4.10 5.16
CA VAL A 288 2.95 2.96 5.29
C VAL A 288 3.74 2.73 3.99
N GLY A 289 4.80 1.92 4.03
CA GLY A 289 5.63 1.63 2.85
C GLY A 289 7.03 2.21 2.92
N GLU A 290 7.64 2.54 1.80
CA GLU A 290 9.02 3.01 1.72
C GLU A 290 9.22 4.36 2.44
N SER A 291 10.39 4.52 3.07
CA SER A 291 10.70 5.66 3.93
C SER A 291 10.68 7.03 3.22
N SER A 292 11.11 7.11 1.96
CA SER A 292 11.06 8.33 1.14
C SER A 292 9.65 8.67 0.68
N LEU A 293 8.77 7.68 0.47
CA LEU A 293 7.34 7.91 0.22
C LEU A 293 6.66 8.55 1.44
N VAL A 294 6.81 7.94 2.62
CA VAL A 294 6.05 8.38 3.80
C VAL A 294 6.59 9.67 4.43
N ARG A 295 7.88 10.00 4.23
CA ARG A 295 8.54 11.14 4.90
C ARG A 295 7.96 12.51 4.53
N PRO A 296 7.85 12.92 3.25
CA PRO A 296 7.30 14.22 2.87
C PRO A 296 5.82 14.32 3.25
N LEU A 297 5.06 13.24 3.05
CA LEU A 297 3.62 13.20 3.31
C LEU A 297 3.29 13.28 4.80
N ARG A 298 4.18 12.77 5.67
CA ARG A 298 4.08 12.95 7.12
C ARG A 298 4.09 14.42 7.52
N GLU A 299 4.93 15.23 6.89
CA GLU A 299 5.02 16.66 7.19
C GLU A 299 3.75 17.37 6.75
N PHE A 300 3.26 17.05 5.55
CA PHE A 300 1.99 17.57 5.03
C PHE A 300 0.81 17.28 5.96
N ILE A 301 0.60 16.03 6.38
CA ILE A 301 -0.57 15.73 7.23
C ILE A 301 -0.47 16.35 8.62
N ARG A 302 0.75 16.54 9.16
CA ARG A 302 0.97 17.09 10.50
C ARG A 302 0.94 18.61 10.55
N SER A 303 1.49 19.27 9.54
CA SER A 303 1.64 20.73 9.50
C SER A 303 0.58 21.37 8.61
N GLY A 304 0.20 20.72 7.50
CA GLY A 304 -0.84 21.20 6.59
C GLY A 304 -2.25 20.86 7.05
N TRP A 305 -2.51 19.61 7.45
CA TRP A 305 -3.83 19.17 7.94
C TRP A 305 -3.97 19.15 9.46
N GLU A 306 -2.87 19.44 10.17
CA GLU A 306 -2.80 19.48 11.64
C GLU A 306 -3.22 18.16 12.32
N LEU A 307 -3.02 17.02 11.65
CA LEU A 307 -3.35 15.72 12.22
C LEU A 307 -2.39 15.37 13.37
N SER A 308 -2.99 14.97 14.49
CA SER A 308 -2.23 14.54 15.66
C SER A 308 -1.60 13.16 15.45
N LYS A 309 -0.72 12.73 16.35
CA LYS A 309 -0.23 11.33 16.38
C LYS A 309 -1.33 10.31 16.67
N ALA A 310 -2.45 10.74 17.26
CA ALA A 310 -3.58 9.88 17.54
C ALA A 310 -4.49 9.71 16.31
N ASP A 311 -4.45 10.69 15.39
CA ASP A 311 -5.23 10.74 14.15
C ASP A 311 -4.37 10.42 12.92
N SER A 312 -3.18 9.86 13.13
CA SER A 312 -2.32 9.39 12.05
C SER A 312 -1.40 8.26 12.47
N TYR A 313 -1.26 7.27 11.59
CA TYR A 313 -0.22 6.26 11.67
C TYR A 313 0.76 6.44 10.52
N VAL A 314 2.05 6.60 10.85
CA VAL A 314 3.12 6.78 9.87
C VAL A 314 4.27 5.83 10.15
N HIS A 315 4.53 4.91 9.24
CA HIS A 315 5.58 3.90 9.41
C HIS A 315 6.33 3.59 8.11
N GLY A 316 7.65 3.84 8.10
CA GLY A 316 8.52 3.37 7.04
C GLY A 316 8.83 1.89 7.22
N TYR A 317 8.27 1.03 6.37
CA TYR A 317 8.44 -0.42 6.39
C TYR A 317 9.84 -0.84 5.97
N TRP A 318 10.37 -0.13 4.98
CA TRP A 318 11.68 -0.37 4.43
C TRP A 318 12.32 0.94 3.96
N LYS A 319 13.59 0.84 3.57
CA LYS A 319 14.38 1.97 3.08
C LYS A 319 15.38 1.44 2.06
N ALA A 320 15.40 2.05 0.88
CA ALA A 320 16.42 1.77 -0.11
C ALA A 320 17.82 2.14 0.41
N LYS A 321 18.82 1.30 0.13
CA LYS A 321 20.24 1.52 0.50
C LYS A 321 21.10 1.87 -0.73
N GLY A 322 20.68 2.88 -1.50
CA GLY A 322 21.46 3.42 -2.62
C GLY A 322 21.21 2.77 -3.99
N GLU A 323 20.37 1.74 -4.07
CA GLU A 323 19.78 1.28 -5.34
C GLU A 323 18.36 1.84 -5.47
N PRO A 324 17.89 2.16 -6.69
CA PRO A 324 16.53 2.63 -6.93
C PRO A 324 15.52 1.60 -6.40
N PRO A 325 14.60 1.98 -5.50
CA PRO A 325 13.64 1.05 -4.92
C PRO A 325 12.71 0.41 -5.96
N TYR A 326 12.55 1.07 -7.11
CA TYR A 326 11.58 0.73 -8.15
C TYR A 326 12.21 0.06 -9.37
N ARG A 327 13.37 -0.60 -9.21
CA ARG A 327 13.95 -1.47 -10.24
C ARG A 327 13.09 -2.72 -10.46
N LEU A 328 11.84 -2.54 -10.84
CA LEU A 328 10.79 -3.54 -10.92
C LEU A 328 10.02 -3.27 -12.21
N VAL A 329 10.74 -3.28 -13.34
CA VAL A 329 10.13 -3.85 -14.53
C VAL A 329 9.98 -5.31 -14.17
N ALA A 330 8.75 -5.84 -14.12
CA ALA A 330 8.58 -7.26 -14.01
C ALA A 330 9.43 -7.90 -15.10
N ASP A 331 10.42 -8.66 -14.68
CA ASP A 331 11.15 -9.48 -15.60
C ASP A 331 10.19 -10.59 -16.01
N TYR A 332 9.29 -10.28 -16.96
CA TYR A 332 8.26 -11.20 -17.43
C TYR A 332 8.86 -12.51 -17.94
N SER A 333 10.16 -12.54 -18.26
CA SER A 333 10.88 -13.76 -18.59
C SER A 333 10.93 -14.75 -17.43
N ARG A 334 10.90 -14.28 -16.17
CA ARG A 334 10.85 -15.12 -14.96
C ARG A 334 9.46 -15.65 -14.65
N LEU A 335 8.42 -15.00 -15.17
CA LEU A 335 7.04 -15.40 -14.94
C LEU A 335 6.69 -16.63 -15.79
N SER A 336 5.99 -17.58 -15.20
CA SER A 336 5.43 -18.71 -15.93
C SER A 336 4.30 -18.25 -16.86
N LYS A 337 3.98 -19.05 -17.87
CA LYS A 337 2.89 -18.75 -18.81
C LYS A 337 1.55 -18.53 -18.08
N ALA A 338 1.30 -19.25 -16.98
CA ALA A 338 0.07 -19.12 -16.21
C ALA A 338 0.00 -17.78 -15.47
N GLU A 339 1.12 -17.31 -14.89
CA GLU A 339 1.18 -16.01 -14.21
C GLU A 339 0.96 -14.86 -15.19
N LEU A 340 1.63 -14.94 -16.35
CA LEU A 340 1.44 -13.97 -17.44
C LEU A 340 -0.02 -13.90 -17.91
N TYR A 341 -0.71 -15.04 -17.90
CA TYR A 341 -2.13 -15.10 -18.26
C TYR A 341 -3.01 -14.41 -17.21
N VAL A 342 -2.76 -14.63 -15.92
CA VAL A 342 -3.47 -13.93 -14.83
C VAL A 342 -3.31 -12.42 -14.98
N TYR A 343 -2.10 -11.93 -15.24
CA TYR A 343 -1.86 -10.49 -15.44
C TYR A 343 -2.57 -9.95 -16.67
N ALA A 344 -2.54 -10.69 -17.78
CA ALA A 344 -3.25 -10.29 -18.99
C ALA A 344 -4.77 -10.20 -18.74
N GLN A 345 -5.35 -11.13 -17.97
CA GLN A 345 -6.77 -11.10 -17.61
C GLN A 345 -7.14 -9.89 -16.74
N GLN A 346 -6.30 -9.54 -15.77
CA GLN A 346 -6.56 -8.40 -14.87
C GLN A 346 -6.56 -7.04 -15.58
N ARG A 347 -5.96 -6.98 -16.77
CA ARG A 347 -5.84 -5.77 -17.60
C ARG A 347 -6.83 -5.74 -18.75
N ASP A 348 -7.81 -6.65 -18.75
CA ASP A 348 -8.78 -6.83 -19.85
C ASP A 348 -8.11 -7.01 -21.23
N LEU A 349 -6.87 -7.53 -21.26
CA LEU A 349 -6.19 -7.84 -22.51
C LEU A 349 -6.90 -9.02 -23.20
N PRO A 350 -7.01 -9.02 -24.54
CA PRO A 350 -7.77 -10.05 -25.25
C PRO A 350 -7.33 -11.45 -24.86
N GLN A 351 -8.24 -12.23 -24.27
CA GLN A 351 -7.96 -13.60 -23.85
C GLN A 351 -7.75 -14.49 -25.07
N ARG A 352 -6.49 -14.65 -25.46
CA ARG A 352 -6.10 -15.64 -26.45
C ARG A 352 -5.32 -16.72 -25.73
N SER A 353 -6.04 -17.76 -25.29
CA SER A 353 -5.46 -19.03 -24.81
C SER A 353 -4.43 -19.65 -25.78
N ALA A 354 -4.33 -19.12 -27.01
CA ALA A 354 -3.38 -19.47 -28.04
C ALA A 354 -2.00 -18.77 -27.98
N LEU A 355 -1.81 -17.67 -27.23
CA LEU A 355 -0.50 -17.00 -27.19
C LEU A 355 0.53 -17.85 -26.46
N ASN A 356 1.75 -17.93 -27.01
CA ASN A 356 2.89 -18.52 -26.31
C ASN A 356 3.47 -17.54 -25.27
N LYS A 357 4.40 -18.01 -24.43
CA LYS A 357 5.00 -17.19 -23.37
C LYS A 357 5.63 -15.90 -23.93
N ALA A 358 6.40 -15.97 -25.02
CA ALA A 358 7.04 -14.81 -25.62
C ALA A 358 6.03 -13.77 -26.12
N GLN A 359 4.94 -14.22 -26.75
CA GLN A 359 3.87 -13.35 -27.22
C GLN A 359 3.09 -12.70 -26.07
N LEU A 360 2.87 -13.41 -24.96
CA LEU A 360 2.27 -12.83 -23.75
C LEU A 360 3.18 -11.76 -23.12
N ILE A 361 4.48 -12.03 -23.05
CA ILE A 361 5.48 -11.06 -22.58
C ILE A 361 5.42 -9.79 -23.44
N GLU A 362 5.42 -9.93 -24.76
CA GLU A 362 5.43 -8.75 -25.64
C GLU A 362 4.11 -8.00 -25.63
N ALA A 363 2.96 -8.68 -25.50
CA ALA A 363 1.67 -8.02 -25.32
C ALA A 363 1.61 -7.21 -24.02
N LEU A 364 2.11 -7.76 -22.91
CA LEU A 364 2.19 -7.05 -21.64
C LEU A 364 3.15 -5.86 -21.70
N ARG A 365 4.29 -5.99 -22.40
CA ARG A 365 5.22 -4.87 -22.64
C ARG A 365 4.63 -3.78 -23.53
N ALA A 366 3.90 -4.15 -24.58
CA ALA A 366 3.22 -3.20 -25.45
C ALA A 366 2.20 -2.38 -24.66
N ASP A 367 1.38 -3.06 -23.85
CA ASP A 367 0.43 -2.40 -22.95
C ASP A 367 1.13 -1.51 -21.90
N GLN A 368 2.24 -1.95 -21.30
CA GLN A 368 3.06 -1.11 -20.42
C GLN A 368 3.54 0.18 -21.11
N ARG A 369 3.87 0.11 -22.41
CA ARG A 369 4.29 1.27 -23.22
C ARG A 369 3.11 2.13 -23.70
N GLY A 370 1.87 1.80 -23.33
CA GLY A 370 0.66 2.46 -23.84
C GLY A 370 0.41 2.23 -25.33
N GLN A 371 1.00 1.18 -25.90
CA GLN A 371 0.82 0.76 -27.29
C GLN A 371 -0.33 -0.24 -27.39
N ASP A 372 -0.92 -0.40 -28.58
CA ASP A 372 -1.97 -1.40 -28.79
C ASP A 372 -1.40 -2.82 -28.65
N PRO A 373 -1.78 -3.58 -27.61
CA PRO A 373 -1.24 -4.92 -27.37
C PRO A 373 -1.74 -5.95 -28.40
N THR A 374 -2.68 -5.59 -29.28
CA THR A 374 -3.20 -6.48 -30.34
C THR A 374 -2.28 -6.63 -31.54
N GLU A 375 -1.28 -5.76 -31.72
CA GLU A 375 -0.34 -5.76 -32.85
C GLU A 375 0.75 -6.85 -32.76
N VAL A 376 0.88 -7.55 -31.64
CA VAL A 376 1.90 -8.59 -31.37
C VAL A 376 1.74 -9.87 -32.23
N GLN A 377 0.80 -9.88 -33.17
CA GLN A 377 0.37 -11.05 -33.96
C GLN A 377 1.29 -11.50 -35.11
N GLN A 378 2.45 -10.89 -35.36
CA GLN A 378 3.19 -11.14 -36.61
C GLN A 378 4.63 -11.68 -36.49
N ALA A 379 5.10 -12.10 -35.31
CA ALA A 379 6.38 -12.81 -35.24
C ALA A 379 6.19 -14.30 -35.61
N ASP A 380 6.84 -14.72 -36.70
CA ASP A 380 6.82 -16.08 -37.25
C ASP A 380 7.35 -17.09 -36.20
N PRO A 381 6.65 -18.21 -35.93
CA PRO A 381 7.14 -19.24 -35.02
C PRO A 381 8.53 -19.84 -35.39
N SER A 382 9.08 -19.54 -36.56
CA SER A 382 10.43 -19.94 -36.96
C SER A 382 11.56 -19.16 -36.27
N ASP A 383 11.31 -17.99 -35.67
CA ASP A 383 12.36 -17.18 -35.03
C ASP A 383 12.69 -17.62 -33.59
N ALA A 384 11.96 -18.60 -33.04
CA ALA A 384 12.17 -19.13 -31.69
C ALA A 384 13.19 -20.29 -31.61
N ALA A 385 13.86 -20.61 -32.71
CA ALA A 385 14.80 -21.74 -32.81
C ALA A 385 16.24 -21.29 -33.08
N VAL A 386 16.76 -20.33 -32.30
CA VAL A 386 18.21 -20.09 -32.21
C VAL A 386 18.57 -19.67 -30.78
N ASP A 387 18.58 -20.64 -29.86
CA ASP A 387 19.58 -20.74 -28.79
C ASP A 387 19.22 -21.95 -27.91
N ASP A 388 19.38 -23.15 -28.47
CA ASP A 388 19.60 -24.33 -27.66
C ASP A 388 20.53 -25.28 -28.44
N HIS A 389 21.64 -25.65 -27.79
CA HIS A 389 22.84 -26.34 -28.28
C HIS A 389 23.92 -25.41 -28.91
N ALA A 390 25.15 -25.31 -28.40
CA ALA A 390 25.98 -26.37 -27.82
C ALA A 390 27.05 -25.85 -26.83
N VAL A 391 26.99 -26.36 -25.60
CA VAL A 391 28.19 -26.68 -24.81
C VAL A 391 28.38 -28.19 -24.93
N SER A 392 29.24 -28.62 -25.86
CA SER A 392 29.90 -29.92 -25.82
C SER A 392 31.08 -29.96 -26.80
N GLY A 393 32.30 -30.04 -26.25
CA GLY A 393 33.47 -30.62 -26.91
C GLY A 393 34.46 -29.66 -27.57
N ASN A 394 35.46 -29.18 -26.82
CA ASN A 394 36.83 -29.71 -26.87
C ASN A 394 37.67 -29.16 -25.72
#